data_AF-A0A7C8Q0B6-F1
#
_entry.id   AF-A0A7C8Q0B6-F1
#
_cell.length_a   1.000
_cell.length_b   1.000
_cell.length_c   1.000
_cell.angle_alpha   90.00
_cell.angle_beta   90.00
_cell.angle_gamma   90.00
#
_symmetry.space_group_name_H-M   'P 1'
#
loop_
_entity.id
_entity.type
_entity.pdbx_description
1 polymer ?
#
loop_
_entity_poly.entity_id
_entity_poly.type
_entity_poly.pdbx_seq_one_letter_code
_entity_poly.pdbx_strand_id
1 'polypeptide(L)'
;MTVRQTKQTTSEARQEQDRLHLQLQNLYYQQRHLRGEIDACLDFQHTYEDIPLVDQADYLARHPEHEDKDPHELMKLRLADERAVREELETQRKQLITKKQALIAENKKRKEDLASLDEHLKKFIESSKPIQETFKKEY
;
A
#
# COMPACT_ATOMS: atom_id res chain seq x y z
N MET A 1 -39.68 -65.30 -30.22
CA MET A 1 -39.28 -64.87 -28.86
C MET A 1 -40.50 -64.92 -27.97
N THR A 2 -40.39 -65.52 -26.79
CA THR A 2 -41.50 -65.57 -25.82
C THR A 2 -41.61 -64.21 -25.11
N VAL A 3 -42.82 -63.73 -24.81
CA VAL A 3 -43.07 -62.44 -24.13
C VAL A 3 -42.18 -62.22 -22.89
N ARG A 4 -41.87 -63.30 -22.16
CA ARG A 4 -40.96 -63.29 -21.01
C ARG A 4 -39.51 -62.92 -21.37
N GLN A 5 -38.99 -63.40 -22.49
CA GLN A 5 -37.63 -63.07 -22.96
C GLN A 5 -37.57 -61.59 -23.36
N THR A 6 -38.55 -61.09 -24.12
CA THR A 6 -38.60 -59.69 -24.52
C THR A 6 -38.69 -58.76 -23.31
N LYS A 7 -39.47 -59.13 -22.28
CA LYS A 7 -39.56 -58.39 -21.01
C LYS A 7 -38.22 -58.37 -20.26
N GLN A 8 -37.48 -59.47 -20.27
CA GLN A 8 -36.20 -59.54 -19.58
C GLN A 8 -35.13 -58.69 -20.29
N THR A 9 -35.03 -58.81 -21.63
CA THR A 9 -34.07 -58.03 -22.42
C THR A 9 -34.34 -56.53 -22.34
N THR A 10 -35.61 -56.10 -22.32
CA THR A 10 -35.94 -54.67 -22.17
C THR A 10 -35.67 -54.18 -20.75
N SER A 11 -35.85 -55.02 -19.73
CA SER A 11 -35.52 -54.68 -18.34
C SER A 11 -34.01 -54.52 -18.15
N GLU A 12 -33.20 -55.40 -18.73
CA GLU A 12 -31.73 -55.32 -18.68
C GLU A 12 -31.21 -54.07 -19.41
N ALA A 13 -31.73 -53.79 -20.60
CA ALA A 13 -31.40 -52.57 -21.35
C ALA A 13 -31.77 -51.30 -20.58
N ARG A 14 -32.91 -51.29 -19.87
CA ARG A 14 -33.33 -50.17 -19.03
C ARG A 14 -32.39 -49.99 -17.83
N GLN A 15 -32.00 -51.06 -17.16
CA GLN A 15 -31.05 -50.99 -16.04
C GLN A 15 -29.69 -50.43 -16.48
N GLU A 16 -29.22 -50.83 -17.65
CA GLU A 16 -27.98 -50.29 -18.21
C GLU A 16 -28.13 -48.79 -18.56
N GLN A 17 -29.28 -48.39 -19.12
CA GLN A 17 -29.56 -46.98 -19.38
C GLN A 17 -29.58 -46.16 -18.08
N ASP A 18 -30.21 -46.66 -17.02
CA ASP A 18 -30.25 -46.00 -15.71
C ASP A 18 -28.84 -45.86 -15.10
N ARG A 19 -28.01 -46.90 -15.23
CA ARG A 19 -26.61 -46.89 -14.79
C ARG A 19 -25.79 -45.83 -15.56
N LEU A 20 -25.92 -45.79 -16.88
CA LEU A 20 -25.22 -44.81 -17.72
C LEU A 20 -25.69 -43.38 -17.42
N HIS A 21 -26.99 -43.18 -17.16
CA HIS A 21 -27.51 -41.89 -16.73
C HIS A 21 -26.92 -41.45 -15.39
N LEU A 22 -26.77 -42.36 -14.42
CA LEU A 22 -26.14 -42.04 -13.14
C LEU A 22 -24.66 -41.66 -13.32
N GLN A 23 -23.91 -42.40 -14.15
CA GLN A 23 -22.53 -42.06 -14.47
C GLN A 23 -22.41 -40.69 -15.14
N LEU A 24 -23.31 -40.38 -16.07
CA LEU A 24 -23.35 -39.08 -16.74
C LEU A 24 -23.65 -37.95 -15.73
N GLN A 25 -24.59 -38.14 -14.81
CA GLN A 25 -24.87 -37.17 -13.76
C GLN A 25 -23.65 -36.94 -12.85
N ASN A 26 -22.94 -37.99 -12.48
CA ASN A 26 -21.70 -37.87 -11.70
C ASN A 26 -20.64 -37.05 -12.45
N LEU A 27 -20.49 -37.27 -13.76
CA LEU A 27 -19.56 -36.47 -14.58
C LEU A 27 -19.98 -35.01 -14.68
N TYR A 28 -21.27 -34.71 -14.87
CA TYR A 28 -21.75 -33.32 -14.86
C TYR A 28 -21.50 -32.64 -13.52
N TYR A 29 -21.70 -33.35 -12.40
CA TYR A 29 -21.38 -32.82 -11.09
C TYR A 29 -19.89 -32.50 -10.95
N GLN A 30 -19.01 -33.43 -11.33
CA GLN A 30 -17.56 -33.21 -11.30
C GLN A 30 -17.13 -32.05 -12.19
N GLN A 31 -17.68 -31.96 -13.40
CA GLN A 31 -17.39 -30.85 -14.32
C GLN A 31 -17.80 -29.51 -13.70
N ARG A 32 -18.99 -29.43 -13.10
CA ARG A 32 -19.47 -28.21 -12.45
C ARG A 32 -18.62 -27.85 -11.23
N HIS A 33 -18.21 -28.84 -10.45
CA HIS A 33 -17.33 -28.64 -9.30
C HIS A 33 -15.97 -28.07 -9.73
N LEU A 34 -15.28 -28.74 -10.66
CA LEU A 34 -13.99 -28.30 -11.19
C LEU A 34 -14.08 -26.92 -11.81
N ARG A 35 -15.16 -26.62 -12.54
CA ARG A 35 -15.36 -25.29 -13.10
C ARG A 35 -15.52 -24.22 -12.01
N GLY A 36 -16.27 -24.52 -10.96
CA GLY A 36 -16.39 -23.62 -9.81
C GLY A 36 -15.06 -23.39 -9.09
N GLU A 37 -14.22 -24.42 -8.98
CA GLU A 37 -12.87 -24.27 -8.42
C GLU A 37 -11.95 -23.42 -9.32
N ILE A 38 -12.02 -23.63 -10.64
CA ILE A 38 -11.27 -22.81 -11.60
C ILE A 38 -11.70 -21.35 -11.51
N ASP A 39 -13.01 -21.08 -11.51
CA ASP A 39 -13.55 -19.73 -11.41
C ASP A 39 -13.10 -19.08 -10.08
N ALA A 40 -13.16 -19.81 -8.97
CA ALA A 40 -12.68 -19.33 -7.67
C ALA A 40 -11.16 -19.04 -7.65
N CYS A 41 -10.35 -19.82 -8.36
CA CYS A 41 -8.92 -19.55 -8.50
C CYS A 41 -8.63 -18.35 -9.40
N LEU A 42 -9.41 -18.14 -10.46
CA LEU A 42 -9.24 -17.01 -11.39
C LEU A 42 -9.73 -15.69 -10.79
N ASP A 43 -10.78 -15.73 -9.96
CA ASP A 43 -11.33 -14.57 -9.26
C ASP A 43 -10.47 -14.15 -8.05
N PHE A 44 -9.37 -14.86 -7.78
CA PHE A 44 -8.47 -14.51 -6.69
C PHE A 44 -7.80 -13.16 -6.98
N GLN A 45 -8.22 -12.13 -6.24
CA GLN A 45 -7.63 -10.80 -6.35
C GLN A 45 -6.24 -10.78 -5.72
N HIS A 46 -5.23 -10.57 -6.56
CA HIS A 46 -3.86 -10.45 -6.08
C HIS A 46 -3.59 -9.04 -5.59
N THR A 47 -3.14 -8.89 -4.34
CA THR A 47 -2.87 -7.58 -3.72
C THR A 47 -1.89 -6.70 -4.49
N TYR A 48 -1.00 -7.27 -5.31
CA TYR A 48 -0.04 -6.50 -6.09
C TYR A 48 -0.70 -5.72 -7.24
N GLU A 49 -1.89 -6.12 -7.70
CA GLU A 49 -2.61 -5.46 -8.79
C GLU A 49 -3.17 -4.10 -8.36
N ASP A 50 -3.46 -3.94 -7.07
CA ASP A 50 -3.96 -2.70 -6.48
C ASP A 50 -2.85 -1.72 -6.09
N ILE A 51 -1.58 -2.13 -6.20
CA ILE A 51 -0.45 -1.27 -5.81
C ILE A 51 -0.21 -0.24 -6.91
N PRO A 52 -0.26 1.08 -6.60
CA PRO A 52 0.11 2.09 -7.57
C PRO A 52 1.60 1.99 -7.82
N LEU A 53 1.97 1.43 -8.97
CA LEU A 53 3.35 1.28 -9.43
C LEU A 53 3.67 2.39 -10.44
N VAL A 54 4.95 2.75 -10.50
CA VAL A 54 5.47 3.57 -11.61
C VAL A 54 5.21 2.83 -12.93
N ASP A 55 4.89 3.60 -13.98
CA ASP A 55 4.66 3.06 -15.31
C ASP A 55 5.86 2.24 -15.79
N GLN A 56 5.60 1.23 -16.61
CA GLN A 56 6.67 0.34 -17.08
C GLN A 56 7.71 1.09 -17.91
N ALA A 57 7.32 2.07 -18.72
CA ALA A 57 8.26 2.85 -19.52
C ALA A 57 9.19 3.68 -18.62
N ASP A 58 8.64 4.34 -17.60
CA ASP A 58 9.40 5.14 -16.64
C ASP A 58 10.31 4.28 -15.76
N TYR A 59 9.89 3.04 -15.46
CA TYR A 59 10.73 2.07 -14.76
C TYR A 59 11.91 1.63 -15.63
N LEU A 60 11.67 1.22 -16.88
CA LEU A 60 12.71 0.78 -17.80
C LEU A 60 13.68 1.90 -18.19
N ALA A 61 13.22 3.16 -18.21
CA ALA A 61 14.10 4.32 -18.38
C ALA A 61 15.14 4.44 -17.24
N ARG A 62 14.80 4.01 -16.02
CA ARG A 62 15.70 3.97 -14.86
C ARG A 62 16.51 2.68 -14.77
N HIS A 63 15.95 1.57 -15.28
CA HIS A 63 16.52 0.22 -15.24
C HIS A 63 16.53 -0.41 -16.64
N PRO A 64 17.33 0.10 -17.59
CA PRO A 64 17.39 -0.43 -18.94
C PRO A 64 17.87 -1.89 -18.98
N GLU A 65 18.64 -2.34 -17.98
CA GLU A 65 19.11 -3.71 -17.84
C GLU A 65 18.00 -4.76 -17.61
N HIS A 66 16.76 -4.32 -17.38
CA HIS A 66 15.61 -5.19 -17.13
C HIS A 66 14.68 -5.35 -18.34
N GLU A 67 14.98 -4.75 -19.49
CA GLU A 67 14.13 -4.78 -20.68
C GLU A 67 13.91 -6.20 -21.24
N ASP A 68 14.95 -7.03 -21.22
CA ASP A 68 14.91 -8.40 -21.76
C ASP A 68 14.36 -9.45 -20.77
N LYS A 69 13.86 -9.04 -19.60
CA LYS A 69 13.39 -9.98 -18.57
C LYS A 69 11.95 -10.45 -18.83
N ASP A 70 11.67 -11.68 -18.41
CA ASP A 70 10.32 -12.24 -18.44
C ASP A 70 9.32 -11.34 -17.68
N PRO A 71 8.06 -11.18 -18.15
CA PRO A 71 7.09 -10.29 -17.51
C PRO A 71 6.88 -10.53 -16.01
N HIS A 72 6.93 -11.78 -15.54
CA HIS A 72 6.78 -12.10 -14.13
C HIS A 72 8.02 -11.65 -13.33
N GLU A 73 9.22 -11.88 -13.87
CA GLU A 73 10.46 -11.40 -13.26
C GLU A 73 10.53 -9.87 -13.24
N LEU A 74 10.12 -9.22 -14.33
CA LEU A 74 10.04 -7.76 -14.42
C LEU A 74 9.08 -7.20 -13.36
N MET A 75 7.91 -7.81 -13.15
CA MET A 75 6.97 -7.38 -12.12
C MET A 75 7.55 -7.47 -10.71
N LYS A 76 8.26 -8.57 -10.38
CA LYS A 76 8.93 -8.71 -9.08
C LYS A 76 9.99 -7.63 -8.86
N LEU A 77 10.78 -7.31 -9.89
CA LEU A 77 11.80 -6.26 -9.82
C LEU A 77 11.18 -4.87 -9.68
N ARG A 78 10.07 -4.60 -10.38
CA ARG A 78 9.29 -3.35 -10.24
C ARG A 78 8.73 -3.19 -8.82
N LEU A 79 8.16 -4.25 -8.25
CA LEU A 79 7.65 -4.24 -6.88
C LEU A 79 8.78 -4.02 -5.85
N ALA A 80 9.95 -4.62 -6.08
CA ALA A 80 11.11 -4.42 -5.22
C ALA A 80 11.66 -2.99 -5.28
N ASP A 81 11.74 -2.39 -6.47
CA ASP A 81 12.13 -0.98 -6.65
C ASP A 81 11.16 -0.04 -5.92
N GLU A 82 9.85 -0.20 -6.17
CA GLU A 82 8.82 0.62 -5.53
C GLU A 82 8.91 0.54 -4.01
N ARG A 83 9.13 -0.67 -3.47
CA ARG A 83 9.33 -0.87 -2.04
C ARG A 83 10.56 -0.10 -1.53
N ALA A 84 11.71 -0.23 -2.19
CA ALA A 84 12.94 0.44 -1.79
C ALA A 84 12.77 1.97 -1.82
N VAL A 85 12.15 2.49 -2.87
CA VAL A 85 11.84 3.92 -3.01
C VAL A 85 10.93 4.41 -1.87
N ARG A 86 9.87 3.65 -1.53
CA ARG A 86 8.96 4.02 -0.43
C ARG A 86 9.64 3.97 0.94
N GLU A 87 10.49 2.98 1.18
CA GLU A 87 11.26 2.88 2.43
C GLU A 87 12.22 4.07 2.60
N GLU A 88 12.88 4.49 1.52
CA GLU A 88 13.76 5.66 1.51
C GLU A 88 12.95 6.96 1.73
N LEU A 89 11.84 7.13 1.02
CA LEU A 89 10.95 8.30 1.20
C LEU A 89 10.40 8.41 2.61
N GLU A 90 10.00 7.29 3.23
CA GLU A 90 9.51 7.29 4.61
C GLU A 90 10.63 7.62 5.60
N THR A 91 11.86 7.15 5.34
CA THR A 91 13.04 7.51 6.13
C THR A 91 13.32 9.01 6.05
N GLN A 92 13.33 9.59 4.85
CA GLN A 92 13.51 11.03 4.64
C GLN A 92 12.38 11.83 5.30
N ARG A 93 11.13 11.39 5.17
CA ARG A 93 9.97 12.00 5.82
C ARG A 93 10.15 12.06 7.33
N LYS A 94 10.56 10.96 7.98
CA LYS A 94 10.83 10.93 9.42
C LYS A 94 11.93 11.91 9.82
N GLN A 95 13.05 11.92 9.08
CA GLN A 95 14.14 12.87 9.33
C GLN A 95 13.69 14.34 9.21
N LEU A 96 12.89 14.66 8.18
CA LEU A 96 12.34 16.00 7.98
C LEU A 96 11.36 16.41 9.10
N ILE A 97 10.54 15.48 9.58
CA ILE A 97 9.63 15.71 10.72
C ILE A 97 10.45 16.05 11.98
N THR A 98 11.50 15.29 12.28
CA THR A 98 12.37 15.56 13.42
C THR A 98 13.05 16.92 13.30
N LYS A 99 13.62 17.25 12.12
CA LYS A 99 14.22 18.56 11.86
C LYS A 99 13.22 19.70 12.04
N LYS A 100 12.00 19.54 11.53
CA LYS A 100 10.91 20.51 11.70
C LYS A 100 10.58 20.74 13.16
N GLN A 101 10.45 19.67 13.96
CA GLN A 101 10.16 19.78 15.39
C GLN A 101 11.30 20.49 16.15
N ALA A 102 12.56 20.17 15.82
CA ALA A 102 13.72 20.84 16.41
C ALA A 102 13.73 22.34 16.11
N LEU A 103 13.49 22.73 14.85
CA LEU A 103 13.40 24.14 14.44
C LEU A 103 12.23 24.88 15.11
N ILE A 104 11.09 24.23 15.31
CA ILE A 104 9.96 24.81 16.03
C ILE A 104 10.34 25.08 17.49
N ALA A 105 10.99 24.12 18.15
CA ALA A 105 11.44 24.28 19.53
C ALA A 105 12.49 25.40 19.67
N GLU A 106 13.45 25.46 18.73
CA GLU A 106 14.46 26.52 18.69
C GLU A 106 13.83 27.90 18.48
N ASN A 107 12.91 28.05 17.53
CA ASN A 107 12.21 29.32 17.32
C ASN A 107 11.39 29.73 18.54
N LYS A 108 10.73 28.78 19.22
CA LYS A 108 10.00 29.05 20.46
C LYS A 108 10.95 29.57 21.55
N LYS A 109 12.09 28.91 21.76
CA LYS A 109 13.10 29.32 22.73
C LYS A 109 13.64 30.73 22.42
N ARG A 110 14.03 30.99 21.17
CA ARG A 110 14.51 32.31 20.74
C ARG A 110 13.47 33.41 20.96
N LYS A 111 12.18 33.10 20.75
CA LYS A 111 11.08 34.03 21.01
C LYS A 111 10.94 34.34 22.51
N GLU A 112 11.08 33.33 23.37
CA GLU A 112 11.07 33.51 24.83
C GLU A 112 12.28 34.33 25.31
N ASP A 113 13.48 34.05 24.79
CA ASP A 113 14.70 34.80 25.08
C ASP A 113 14.57 36.28 24.66
N LEU A 114 14.00 36.55 23.47
CA LEU A 114 13.74 37.92 23.01
C LEU A 114 12.73 38.65 23.88
N ALA A 115 11.67 37.97 24.33
CA ALA A 115 10.68 38.56 25.23
C ALA A 115 11.29 38.92 26.60
N SER A 116 12.16 38.05 27.14
CA SER A 116 12.90 38.33 28.37
C SER A 116 13.87 39.51 28.20
N LEU A 117 14.58 39.57 27.07
CA LEU A 117 15.49 40.68 26.77
C LEU A 117 14.73 42.02 26.68
N ASP A 118 13.57 42.05 26.03
CA ASP A 118 12.72 43.24 25.94
C ASP A 118 12.28 43.72 27.35
N GLU A 119 11.93 42.80 28.24
CA GLU A 119 11.60 43.12 29.64
C GLU A 119 12.81 43.69 30.40
N HIS A 120 13.99 43.09 30.24
CA HIS A 120 15.22 43.58 30.86
C HIS A 120 15.61 44.96 30.34
N LEU A 121 15.44 45.20 29.04
CA LEU A 121 15.74 46.49 28.42
C LEU A 121 14.78 47.58 28.93
N LYS A 122 13.48 47.28 29.08
CA LYS A 122 12.51 48.18 29.70
C LYS A 122 12.91 48.55 31.13
N LYS A 123 13.27 47.56 31.95
CA LYS A 123 13.76 47.78 33.33
C LYS A 123 15.03 48.63 33.36
N PHE A 124 15.97 48.40 32.46
CA PHE A 124 17.19 49.20 32.33
C PHE A 124 16.91 50.65 31.93
N ILE A 125 16.01 50.86 30.97
CA ILE A 125 15.59 52.21 30.57
C ILE A 125 14.96 52.93 31.77
N GLU A 126 14.03 52.29 32.47
CA GLU A 126 13.37 52.85 33.66
C GLU A 126 14.36 53.19 34.78
N SER A 127 15.31 52.30 35.07
CA SER A 127 16.33 52.54 36.10
C SER A 127 17.34 53.61 35.71
N SER A 128 17.54 53.86 34.42
CA SER A 128 18.45 54.92 33.92
C SER A 128 17.82 56.32 33.91
N LYS A 129 16.49 56.46 33.98
CA LYS A 129 15.78 57.76 33.95
C LYS A 129 16.26 58.75 35.04
N PRO A 130 16.44 58.35 36.32
CA PRO A 130 16.88 59.28 37.36
C PRO A 130 18.27 59.88 37.07
N ILE A 131 19.20 59.07 36.53
CA ILE A 131 20.54 59.54 36.17
C ILE A 131 20.45 60.56 35.02
N GLN A 132 19.61 60.29 34.01
CA GLN A 132 19.37 61.23 32.91
C GLN A 132 18.74 62.55 33.40
N GLU A 133 17.82 62.50 34.36
CA GLU A 133 17.24 63.71 34.96
C GLU A 133 18.28 64.55 35.71
N THR A 134 19.23 63.92 36.40
CA THR A 134 20.34 64.63 37.06
C THR A 134 21.21 65.38 36.04
N PHE A 135 21.62 64.71 34.96
CA PHE A 135 22.44 65.35 33.92
C PHE A 135 21.69 66.41 33.08
N LYS A 136 20.35 66.35 33.01
CA LYS A 136 19.53 67.38 32.35
C LYS A 136 19.35 68.65 33.20
N LYS A 137 19.59 68.60 34.52
CA LYS A 137 19.45 69.75 35.42
C LYS A 137 20.72 70.61 35.51
N GLU A 138 21.85 70.14 35.00
CA GLU A 138 23.14 70.86 35.04
C GLU A 138 23.45 71.69 33.78
N TYR A 139 22.46 71.90 32.89
CA TYR A 139 22.52 72.87 31.78
C TYR A 139 21.31 73.80 31.79
#